data_AF-A0A9E2YVV6-F1
#
_entry.id   AF-A0A9E2YVV6-F1
#
_cell.length_a   1.000
_cell.length_b   1.000
_cell.length_c   1.000
_cell.angle_alpha   90.00
_cell.angle_beta   90.00
_cell.angle_gamma   90.00
#
_symmetry.space_group_name_H-M   'P 1'
#
loop_
_entity.id
_entity.type
_entity.pdbx_description
1 polymer ?
#
loop_
_entity_poly.entity_id
_entity_poly.type
_entity_poly.pdbx_seq_one_letter_code
_entity_poly.pdbx_strand_id
1 'polypeptide(L)'
;EMKWKDGKLHNGSGPELVAVAAGQFEAGDVKFYFEKGSPIRMRVVTPDDETTYERFEPAHPTAVELAALTGKYESDETRSTLTFAVDQQSRQLTMQIASNDPVPLRPTFRDGFHADVGEIHFIRDAAGAVTSLSASDGRSWDLRFNRVR
;
A
#
# COMPACT_ATOMS: atom_id res chain seq x y z
N GLU A 1 -3.06 9.22 -9.99
CA GLU A 1 -3.75 10.42 -9.48
C GLU A 1 -5.07 10.55 -10.21
N MET A 2 -6.18 10.73 -9.49
CA MET A 2 -7.50 10.90 -10.12
C MET A 2 -7.67 12.34 -10.62
N LYS A 3 -8.18 12.50 -11.85
CA LYS A 3 -8.30 13.81 -12.51
C LYS A 3 -9.68 13.98 -13.12
N TRP A 4 -10.27 15.15 -12.92
CA TRP A 4 -11.49 15.54 -13.61
C TRP A 4 -11.16 16.04 -15.02
N LYS A 5 -11.79 15.47 -16.05
CA LYS A 5 -11.64 15.91 -17.44
C LYS A 5 -12.89 15.55 -18.24
N ASP A 6 -13.36 16.46 -19.09
CA ASP A 6 -14.50 16.25 -20.01
C ASP A 6 -15.78 15.72 -19.32
N GLY A 7 -16.04 16.18 -18.09
CA GLY A 7 -17.21 15.76 -17.30
C GLY A 7 -17.10 14.36 -16.68
N LYS A 8 -15.92 13.74 -16.75
CA LYS A 8 -15.62 12.40 -16.24
C LYS A 8 -14.47 12.44 -15.25
N LEU A 9 -14.44 11.46 -14.35
CA LEU A 9 -13.32 11.24 -13.45
C LEU A 9 -12.42 10.15 -14.05
N HIS A 10 -11.15 10.50 -14.29
CA HIS A 10 -10.13 9.61 -14.84
C HIS A 10 -9.20 9.13 -13.73
N ASN A 11 -8.91 7.83 -13.69
CA ASN A 11 -7.90 7.25 -12.79
C ASN A 11 -6.72 6.67 -13.57
N GLY A 12 -5.82 7.53 -14.05
CA GLY A 12 -4.67 7.09 -14.84
C GLY A 12 -5.09 6.37 -16.13
N SER A 13 -4.62 5.12 -16.32
CA SER A 13 -5.03 4.23 -17.41
C SER A 13 -6.27 3.38 -17.10
N GLY A 14 -6.89 3.59 -15.93
CA GLY A 14 -8.12 2.90 -15.52
C GLY A 14 -9.34 3.35 -16.31
N PRO A 15 -10.50 2.71 -16.08
CA PRO A 15 -11.73 3.04 -16.77
C PRO A 15 -12.17 4.48 -16.48
N GLU A 16 -12.85 5.09 -17.45
CA GLU A 16 -13.52 6.37 -17.25
C GLU A 16 -14.70 6.19 -16.30
N LEU A 17 -14.79 7.03 -15.27
CA LEU A 17 -15.86 6.97 -14.29
C LEU A 17 -16.95 7.98 -14.67
N VAL A 18 -18.16 7.49 -14.90
CA VAL A 18 -19.34 8.29 -15.23
C VAL A 18 -20.03 8.72 -13.93
N ALA A 19 -20.27 10.02 -13.76
CA ALA A 19 -21.00 10.52 -12.61
C ALA A 19 -22.48 10.16 -12.71
N VAL A 20 -23.04 9.49 -11.69
CA VAL A 20 -24.47 9.14 -11.61
C VAL A 20 -25.21 9.92 -10.54
N ALA A 21 -24.50 10.33 -9.48
CA ALA A 21 -25.00 11.26 -8.46
C ALA A 21 -23.82 11.95 -7.75
N ALA A 22 -24.12 12.86 -6.81
CA ALA A 22 -23.09 13.50 -6.01
C ALA A 22 -22.28 12.45 -5.22
N GLY A 23 -20.98 12.38 -5.50
CA GLY A 23 -20.09 11.39 -4.88
C GLY A 23 -20.32 9.95 -5.36
N GLN A 24 -21.08 9.72 -6.44
CA GLN A 24 -21.34 8.39 -6.98
C GLN A 24 -20.95 8.31 -8.44
N PHE A 25 -20.16 7.30 -8.77
CA PHE A 25 -19.68 7.07 -10.13
C PHE A 25 -19.79 5.60 -10.51
N GLU A 26 -19.87 5.34 -11.82
CA GLU A 26 -19.95 3.99 -12.36
C GLU A 26 -18.95 3.78 -13.50
N ALA A 27 -18.46 2.55 -13.62
CA ALA A 27 -17.71 2.05 -14.77
C ALA A 27 -18.06 0.57 -15.00
N GLY A 28 -18.91 0.29 -15.99
CA GLY A 28 -19.50 -1.04 -16.15
C GLY A 28 -20.35 -1.40 -14.93
N ASP A 29 -20.15 -2.60 -14.39
CA ASP A 29 -20.86 -3.08 -13.18
C ASP A 29 -20.21 -2.63 -11.86
N VAL A 30 -19.16 -1.79 -11.93
CA VAL A 30 -18.46 -1.29 -10.75
C VAL A 30 -19.01 0.08 -10.35
N LYS A 31 -19.39 0.22 -9.07
CA LYS A 31 -19.88 1.47 -8.49
C LYS A 31 -18.88 2.02 -7.48
N PHE A 32 -18.67 3.32 -7.52
CA PHE A 32 -17.76 4.05 -6.65
C PHE A 32 -18.55 5.06 -5.83
N TYR A 33 -18.43 4.98 -4.50
CA TYR A 33 -19.04 5.92 -3.56
C TYR A 33 -17.94 6.68 -2.83
N PHE A 34 -17.90 8.00 -3.00
CA PHE A 34 -16.97 8.89 -2.32
C PHE A 34 -17.68 9.59 -1.17
N GLU A 35 -17.32 9.19 0.05
CA GLU A 35 -17.92 9.68 1.29
C GLU A 35 -16.99 10.75 1.91
N LYS A 36 -17.54 11.96 2.10
CA LYS A 36 -16.83 13.02 2.82
C LYS A 36 -16.75 12.66 4.30
N GLY A 37 -15.60 12.93 4.93
CA GLY A 37 -15.37 12.64 6.33
C GLY A 37 -13.93 12.87 6.75
N SER A 38 -13.59 12.46 7.97
CA SER A 38 -12.22 12.36 8.47
C SER A 38 -12.05 10.97 9.10
N PRO A 39 -11.45 9.99 8.40
CA PRO A 39 -10.89 10.10 7.05
C PRO A 39 -11.97 10.18 5.95
N ILE A 40 -11.58 10.68 4.77
CA ILE A 40 -12.39 10.55 3.55
C ILE A 40 -12.39 9.07 3.15
N ARG A 41 -13.54 8.53 2.73
CA ARG A 41 -13.66 7.14 2.32
C ARG A 41 -14.11 7.00 0.87
N MET A 42 -13.69 5.92 0.24
CA MET A 42 -14.16 5.48 -1.07
C MET A 42 -14.60 4.02 -0.96
N ARG A 43 -15.85 3.72 -1.25
CA ARG A 43 -16.33 2.35 -1.38
C ARG A 43 -16.38 1.96 -2.85
N VAL A 44 -15.84 0.80 -3.17
CA VAL A 44 -15.89 0.20 -4.51
C VAL A 44 -16.75 -1.05 -4.40
N VAL A 45 -17.89 -1.02 -5.07
CA VAL A 45 -18.86 -2.11 -5.07
C VAL A 45 -18.83 -2.77 -6.45
N THR A 46 -18.65 -4.08 -6.45
CA THR A 46 -18.76 -4.96 -7.62
C THR A 46 -19.95 -5.90 -7.39
N PRO A 47 -20.35 -6.73 -8.39
CA PRO A 47 -21.38 -7.73 -8.18
C PRO A 47 -21.06 -8.73 -7.05
N ASP A 48 -19.76 -9.00 -6.82
CA ASP A 48 -19.30 -10.07 -5.95
C ASP A 48 -18.73 -9.58 -4.61
N ASP A 49 -18.29 -8.31 -4.53
CA ASP A 49 -17.56 -7.79 -3.37
C ASP A 49 -17.74 -6.27 -3.17
N GLU A 50 -17.53 -5.82 -1.94
CA GLU A 50 -17.48 -4.42 -1.55
C GLU A 50 -16.20 -4.13 -0.76
N THR A 51 -15.33 -3.29 -1.32
CA THR A 51 -14.09 -2.85 -0.67
C THR A 51 -14.19 -1.38 -0.25
N THR A 52 -13.79 -1.07 0.99
CA THR A 52 -13.67 0.30 1.49
C THR A 52 -12.21 0.73 1.56
N TYR A 53 -11.92 1.87 0.95
CA TYR A 53 -10.63 2.55 1.01
C TYR A 53 -10.75 3.81 1.85
N GLU A 54 -9.75 4.08 2.67
CA GLU A 54 -9.61 5.34 3.40
C GLU A 54 -8.49 6.18 2.77
N ARG A 55 -8.75 7.48 2.55
CA ARG A 55 -7.73 8.39 2.05
C ARG A 55 -6.79 8.77 3.19
N PHE A 56 -5.51 8.46 3.00
CA PHE A 56 -4.41 8.99 3.81
C PHE A 56 -3.62 10.03 3.02
N GLU A 57 -3.00 10.95 3.74
CA GLU A 57 -1.99 11.81 3.14
C GLU A 57 -0.72 10.99 2.86
N PRO A 58 -0.07 11.18 1.70
CA PRO A 58 1.18 10.53 1.39
C PRO A 58 2.19 10.69 2.54
N ALA A 59 2.72 9.58 3.03
CA ALA A 59 3.73 9.64 4.09
C ALA A 59 5.06 10.19 3.56
N HIS A 60 5.73 10.98 4.40
CA HIS A 60 7.12 11.40 4.20
C HIS A 60 7.94 10.95 5.41
N PRO A 61 8.30 9.65 5.49
CA PRO A 61 9.00 9.11 6.64
C PRO A 61 10.36 9.79 6.83
N THR A 62 10.68 10.11 8.08
CA THR A 62 12.00 10.59 8.48
C THR A 62 13.05 9.49 8.36
N ALA A 63 14.33 9.88 8.35
CA ALA A 63 15.43 8.91 8.34
C ALA A 63 15.40 7.96 9.55
N VAL A 64 14.95 8.44 10.72
CA VAL A 64 14.83 7.63 11.94
C VAL A 64 13.70 6.61 11.79
N GLU A 65 12.56 7.00 11.23
CA GLU A 65 11.44 6.10 10.97
C GLU A 65 11.82 5.03 9.95
N LEU A 66 12.52 5.39 8.86
CA LEU A 66 13.01 4.41 7.89
C LEU A 66 14.02 3.45 8.51
N ALA A 67 14.95 3.96 9.33
CA ALA A 67 15.93 3.13 10.02
C ALA A 67 15.26 2.09 10.94
N ALA A 68 14.16 2.45 11.60
CA ALA A 68 13.41 1.54 12.47
C ALA A 68 12.81 0.34 11.72
N LEU A 69 12.56 0.45 10.41
CA LEU A 69 11.99 -0.60 9.56
C LEU A 69 13.06 -1.58 9.03
N THR A 70 14.33 -1.20 9.09
CA THR A 70 15.43 -2.03 8.56
C THR A 70 15.62 -3.33 9.34
N GLY A 71 16.15 -4.34 8.64
CA GLY A 71 16.41 -5.66 9.20
C GLY A 71 15.91 -6.79 8.31
N LYS A 72 15.90 -7.98 8.87
CA LYS A 72 15.41 -9.19 8.19
C LYS A 72 14.05 -9.59 8.73
N TYR A 73 13.19 -10.07 7.84
CA TYR A 73 11.87 -10.57 8.16
C TYR A 73 11.68 -11.92 7.48
N GLU A 74 11.18 -12.91 8.21
CA GLU A 74 11.03 -14.28 7.71
C GLU A 74 9.57 -14.72 7.79
N SER A 75 9.10 -15.39 6.74
CA SER A 75 7.78 -16.01 6.72
C SER A 75 7.89 -17.48 7.07
N ASP A 76 7.17 -17.89 8.11
CA ASP A 76 7.09 -19.31 8.50
C ASP A 76 6.37 -20.15 7.42
N GLU A 77 5.51 -19.52 6.63
CA GLU A 77 4.72 -20.16 5.58
C GLU A 77 5.56 -20.52 4.36
N THR A 78 6.34 -19.56 3.85
CA THR A 78 7.14 -19.74 2.62
C THR A 78 8.60 -20.05 2.89
N ARG A 79 9.06 -19.92 4.14
CA ARG A 79 10.48 -19.95 4.54
C ARG A 79 11.35 -18.98 3.74
N SER A 80 10.75 -17.88 3.26
CA SER A 80 11.47 -16.83 2.56
C SER A 80 11.86 -15.71 3.53
N THR A 81 12.99 -15.08 3.25
CA THR A 81 13.49 -13.94 4.00
C THR A 81 13.48 -12.69 3.13
N LEU A 82 12.90 -11.62 3.67
CA LEU A 82 12.98 -10.27 3.14
C LEU A 82 14.01 -9.47 3.94
N THR A 83 14.91 -8.77 3.26
CA THR A 83 15.87 -7.87 3.89
C THR A 83 15.53 -6.43 3.51
N PHE A 84 15.38 -5.56 4.50
CA PHE A 84 15.10 -4.15 4.31
C PHE A 84 16.28 -3.29 4.74
N ALA A 85 16.65 -2.34 3.88
CA ALA A 85 17.76 -1.43 4.11
C ALA A 85 17.41 -0.01 3.63
N VAL A 86 18.07 1.00 4.18
CA VAL A 86 17.99 2.37 3.63
C VAL A 86 19.10 2.53 2.62
N ASP A 87 18.73 2.78 1.37
CA ASP A 87 19.68 3.15 0.33
C ASP A 87 20.31 4.50 0.65
N GLN A 88 21.64 4.55 0.68
CA GLN A 88 22.38 5.74 1.14
C GLN A 88 22.28 6.91 0.15
N GLN A 89 22.13 6.61 -1.13
CA GLN A 89 22.13 7.62 -2.19
C GLN A 89 20.76 8.27 -2.34
N SER A 90 19.72 7.46 -2.50
CA SER A 90 18.34 7.91 -2.69
C SER A 90 17.59 8.18 -1.40
N ARG A 91 18.12 7.73 -0.25
CA ARG A 91 17.50 7.86 1.08
C ARG A 91 16.13 7.18 1.18
N GLN A 92 15.88 6.19 0.31
CA GLN A 92 14.66 5.39 0.29
C GLN A 92 14.86 4.06 1.01
N LEU A 93 13.77 3.49 1.51
CA LEU A 93 13.76 2.10 1.96
C LEU A 93 13.81 1.20 0.72
N THR A 94 14.62 0.16 0.76
CA THR A 94 14.68 -0.89 -0.27
C THR A 94 14.36 -2.24 0.37
N MET A 95 13.79 -3.13 -0.44
CA MET A 95 13.51 -4.52 -0.09
C MET A 95 14.31 -5.44 -0.99
N GLN A 96 14.95 -6.44 -0.41
CA GLN A 96 15.66 -7.49 -1.12
C GLN A 96 15.04 -8.85 -0.79
N ILE A 97 14.76 -9.64 -1.83
CA ILE A 97 14.29 -11.02 -1.72
C ILE A 97 15.48 -11.94 -2.04
N ALA A 98 15.93 -12.71 -1.07
CA ALA A 98 17.13 -13.56 -1.19
C ALA A 98 18.32 -12.78 -1.77
N SER A 99 18.89 -13.23 -2.90
CA SER A 99 20.04 -12.61 -3.57
C SER A 99 19.67 -11.72 -4.76
N ASN A 100 18.40 -11.39 -4.95
CA ASN A 100 17.97 -10.52 -6.05
C ASN A 100 18.42 -9.07 -5.83
N ASP A 101 18.31 -8.24 -6.86
CA ASP A 101 18.56 -6.81 -6.71
C ASP A 101 17.54 -6.16 -5.76
N PRO A 102 17.97 -5.19 -4.92
CA PRO A 102 17.04 -4.46 -4.06
C PRO A 102 16.03 -3.64 -4.87
N VAL A 103 14.77 -3.70 -4.46
CA VAL A 103 13.67 -2.94 -5.05
C VAL A 103 13.37 -1.73 -4.17
N PRO A 104 13.30 -0.51 -4.72
CA PRO A 104 12.93 0.67 -3.96
C PRO A 104 11.46 0.64 -3.55
N LEU A 105 11.17 1.13 -2.35
CA LEU A 105 9.84 1.20 -1.78
C LEU A 105 9.35 2.65 -1.74
N ARG A 106 8.16 2.88 -2.29
CA ARG A 106 7.48 4.18 -2.26
C ARG A 106 6.57 4.26 -1.04
N PRO A 107 6.74 5.23 -0.13
CA PRO A 107 5.84 5.38 1.01
C PRO A 107 4.41 5.68 0.56
N THR A 108 3.42 5.07 1.20
CA THR A 108 2.00 5.34 0.94
C THR A 108 1.38 6.03 2.15
N PHE A 109 1.40 5.38 3.32
CA PHE A 109 0.99 5.92 4.61
C PHE A 109 2.02 5.51 5.67
N ARG A 110 1.80 5.87 6.95
CA ARG A 110 2.73 5.47 8.02
C ARG A 110 2.86 3.95 8.06
N ASP A 111 4.10 3.45 7.96
CA ASP A 111 4.43 2.02 7.93
C ASP A 111 3.91 1.25 6.68
N GLY A 112 3.27 1.95 5.73
CA GLY A 112 2.78 1.39 4.47
C GLY A 112 3.65 1.80 3.28
N PHE A 113 3.99 0.84 2.44
CA PHE A 113 4.86 1.04 1.28
C PHE A 113 4.36 0.25 0.08
N HIS A 114 4.52 0.85 -1.09
CA HIS A 114 4.28 0.22 -2.38
C HIS A 114 5.61 -0.09 -3.08
N ALA A 115 5.70 -1.28 -3.64
CA ALA A 115 6.74 -1.72 -4.57
C ALA A 115 6.09 -2.14 -5.88
N ASP A 116 6.86 -2.17 -6.96
CA ASP A 116 6.34 -2.67 -8.25
C ASP A 116 5.94 -4.17 -8.20
N VAL A 117 6.37 -4.88 -7.15
CA VAL A 117 6.05 -6.29 -6.87
C VAL A 117 4.90 -6.49 -5.89
N GLY A 118 4.37 -5.44 -5.26
CA GLY A 118 3.28 -5.55 -4.27
C GLY A 118 3.29 -4.47 -3.19
N GLU A 119 2.39 -4.62 -2.23
CA GLU A 119 2.26 -3.77 -1.05
C GLU A 119 2.95 -4.40 0.17
N ILE A 120 3.56 -3.55 1.00
CA ILE A 120 4.20 -3.92 2.26
C ILE A 120 3.61 -3.05 3.37
N HIS A 121 3.17 -3.68 4.46
CA HIS A 121 2.71 -2.99 5.65
C HIS A 121 3.44 -3.50 6.90
N PHE A 122 4.26 -2.63 7.49
CA PHE A 122 4.96 -2.94 8.73
C PHE A 122 4.02 -2.81 9.94
N ILE A 123 4.19 -3.73 10.89
CA ILE A 123 3.32 -3.86 12.05
C ILE A 123 4.16 -3.62 13.29
N ARG A 124 3.65 -2.73 14.13
CA ARG A 124 4.27 -2.35 15.40
C ARG A 124 3.52 -2.98 16.56
N ASP A 125 4.26 -3.32 17.61
CA ASP A 125 3.69 -3.69 18.90
C ASP A 125 3.15 -2.46 19.65
N ALA A 126 2.58 -2.70 20.84
CA ALA A 126 2.05 -1.64 21.70
C ALA A 126 3.11 -0.64 22.21
N ALA A 127 4.39 -1.03 22.21
CA ALA A 127 5.51 -0.16 22.54
C ALA A 127 6.02 0.66 21.34
N GLY A 128 5.46 0.42 20.15
CA GLY A 128 5.82 1.10 18.89
C GLY A 128 6.99 0.46 18.15
N ALA A 129 7.50 -0.69 18.62
CA ALA A 129 8.57 -1.41 17.94
C ALA A 129 8.02 -2.22 16.78
N VAL A 130 8.71 -2.18 15.64
CA VAL A 130 8.35 -2.99 14.45
C VAL A 130 8.71 -4.45 14.74
N THR A 131 7.70 -5.31 14.72
CA THR A 131 7.83 -6.74 15.06
C THR A 131 7.54 -7.67 13.90
N SER A 132 6.77 -7.21 12.92
CA SER A 132 6.36 -8.01 11.77
C SER A 132 5.95 -7.12 10.60
N LEU A 133 5.61 -7.73 9.48
CA LEU A 133 4.97 -7.08 8.34
C LEU A 133 3.99 -8.04 7.66
N SER A 134 3.08 -7.48 6.87
CA SER A 134 2.37 -8.21 5.82
C SER A 134 2.82 -7.76 4.44
N ALA A 135 2.90 -8.70 3.51
CA ALA A 135 3.12 -8.46 2.09
C ALA A 135 1.89 -8.92 1.31
N SER A 136 1.51 -8.20 0.27
CA SER A 136 0.41 -8.58 -0.61
C SER A 136 0.73 -8.24 -2.06
N ASP A 137 0.35 -9.11 -2.97
CA ASP A 137 0.44 -8.89 -4.41
C ASP A 137 -0.87 -9.31 -5.10
N GLY A 138 -0.91 -9.31 -6.44
CA GLY A 138 -2.10 -9.70 -7.17
C GLY A 138 -2.50 -11.19 -7.06
N ARG A 139 -1.73 -12.02 -6.34
CA ARG A 139 -1.91 -13.47 -6.22
C ARG A 139 -1.92 -13.97 -4.76
N SER A 140 -1.28 -13.23 -3.86
CA SER A 140 -1.09 -13.59 -2.45
C SER A 140 -1.55 -12.44 -1.58
N TRP A 141 -2.45 -12.74 -0.65
CA TRP A 141 -3.02 -11.76 0.26
C TRP A 141 -2.46 -12.01 1.65
N ASP A 142 -1.99 -10.95 2.30
CA ASP A 142 -1.59 -10.93 3.70
C ASP A 142 -0.50 -11.95 4.12
N LEU A 143 0.50 -12.19 3.26
CA LEU A 143 1.62 -13.06 3.60
C LEU A 143 2.42 -12.45 4.76
N ARG A 144 2.49 -13.17 5.89
CA ARG A 144 3.09 -12.68 7.13
C ARG A 144 4.58 -12.96 7.20
N PHE A 145 5.33 -11.96 7.67
CA PHE A 145 6.74 -12.10 8.01
C PHE A 145 7.03 -11.54 9.40
N ASN A 146 7.78 -12.27 10.21
CA ASN A 146 8.21 -11.87 11.54
C ASN A 146 9.62 -11.31 11.49
N ARG A 147 9.88 -10.24 12.26
CA ARG A 147 11.22 -9.68 12.35
C ARG A 147 12.17 -10.68 12.98
N VAL A 148 13.28 -10.95 12.31
CA VAL A 148 14.37 -11.77 12.83
C VAL A 148 15.13 -10.93 13.86
N ARG A 149 15.36 -11.52 15.04
CA ARG A 149 16.12 -10.88 16.13
C ARG A 149 17.59 -10.70 15.80
#